data_AF-A0A4Q3S2K3-F1
#
_entry.id   AF-A0A4Q3S2K3-F1
#
_cell.length_a   1.000
_cell.length_b   1.000
_cell.length_c   1.000
_cell.angle_alpha   90.00
_cell.angle_beta   90.00
_cell.angle_gamma   90.00
#
_symmetry.space_group_name_H-M   'P 1'
#
loop_
_entity.id
_entity.type
_entity.pdbx_description
1 polymer ?
#
loop_
_entity_poly.entity_id
_entity_poly.type
_entity_poly.pdbx_seq_one_letter_code
_entity_poly.pdbx_strand_id
1 'polypeptide(L)'
;MKTSLIRLAVGAALAAALVGGAQAQAPAAAATLKVKASTNAADTGRCTTATLLFAKVSQKEGEPADPQMVELAGYWIDYLKTKDEAFQSAALEGMKTTTEGYTAALDKDPATSIAKLGDDALGCLLFLE
;
A
#
# COMPACT_ATOMS: atom_id res chain seq x y z
N MET A 1 -27.53 -37.37 -21.40
CA MET A 1 -26.53 -37.38 -20.30
C MET A 1 -25.27 -36.67 -20.78
N LYS A 2 -24.63 -35.93 -19.85
CA LYS A 2 -23.44 -35.05 -19.95
C LYS A 2 -23.66 -33.58 -20.34
N THR A 3 -23.59 -32.78 -19.28
CA THR A 3 -23.46 -31.33 -19.10
C THR A 3 -22.18 -30.77 -19.75
N SER A 4 -22.22 -29.55 -20.31
CA SER A 4 -21.40 -28.41 -19.83
C SER A 4 -21.47 -27.16 -20.73
N LEU A 5 -21.97 -26.10 -20.10
CA LEU A 5 -21.43 -24.73 -20.04
C LEU A 5 -21.30 -23.94 -21.35
N ILE A 6 -22.40 -23.22 -21.64
CA ILE A 6 -22.38 -21.94 -22.32
C ILE A 6 -21.74 -20.91 -21.37
N ARG A 7 -20.58 -20.36 -21.75
CA ARG A 7 -20.14 -19.05 -21.26
C ARG A 7 -20.07 -18.10 -22.44
N LEU A 8 -21.03 -17.18 -22.43
CA LEU A 8 -21.13 -16.02 -23.31
C LEU A 8 -19.78 -15.32 -23.42
N ALA A 9 -19.24 -15.32 -24.62
CA ALA A 9 -18.37 -14.26 -25.09
C ALA A 9 -19.24 -13.02 -25.30
N VAL A 10 -19.18 -12.08 -24.36
CA VAL A 10 -19.45 -10.67 -24.65
C VAL A 10 -18.09 -10.00 -24.66
N GLY A 11 -17.40 -10.16 -25.78
CA GLY A 11 -16.41 -9.20 -26.21
C GLY A 11 -17.16 -8.07 -26.90
N ALA A 12 -17.13 -6.87 -26.32
CA ALA A 12 -17.32 -5.62 -27.04
C ALA A 12 -16.88 -4.44 -26.17
N ALA A 13 -16.00 -3.62 -26.77
CA ALA A 13 -15.85 -2.19 -26.55
C ALA A 13 -15.22 -1.73 -25.23
N LEU A 14 -13.89 -1.59 -25.23
CA LEU A 14 -13.30 -0.25 -25.39
C LEU A 14 -11.80 -0.38 -25.74
N ALA A 15 -11.51 -0.48 -27.03
CA ALA A 15 -10.28 0.06 -27.57
C ALA A 15 -10.68 1.33 -28.35
N ALA A 16 -9.85 2.37 -28.23
CA ALA A 16 -9.88 3.65 -28.96
C ALA A 16 -10.57 4.85 -28.30
N ALA A 17 -9.87 5.44 -27.32
CA ALA A 17 -9.70 6.89 -27.09
C ALA A 17 -8.57 7.00 -26.05
N LEU A 18 -7.38 7.62 -26.22
CA LEU A 18 -6.82 8.59 -27.14
C LEU A 18 -5.28 8.39 -27.07
N VAL A 19 -4.59 8.23 -28.20
CA VAL A 19 -3.58 9.15 -28.74
C VAL A 19 -2.83 9.97 -27.68
N GLY A 20 -1.54 9.67 -27.51
CA GLY A 20 -0.55 10.63 -27.02
C GLY A 20 0.15 10.23 -25.71
N GLY A 21 1.43 9.87 -25.83
CA GLY A 21 2.44 10.14 -24.81
C GLY A 21 2.30 9.40 -23.48
N ALA A 22 2.99 8.28 -23.35
CA ALA A 22 3.88 8.02 -22.24
C ALA A 22 4.55 6.69 -22.52
N GLN A 23 5.84 6.72 -22.83
CA GLN A 23 6.66 5.56 -22.60
C GLN A 23 6.38 5.10 -21.16
N ALA A 24 5.97 3.85 -21.01
CA ALA A 24 6.05 3.14 -19.74
C ALA A 24 7.53 3.01 -19.37
N GLN A 25 8.15 4.14 -19.03
CA GLN A 25 9.33 4.18 -18.20
C GLN A 25 8.80 3.84 -16.82
N ALA A 26 8.95 2.58 -16.42
CA ALA A 26 9.14 2.30 -15.01
C ALA A 26 10.20 3.31 -14.53
N PRO A 27 9.87 4.27 -13.66
CA PRO A 27 10.89 5.19 -13.24
C PRO A 27 11.80 4.37 -12.32
N ALA A 28 13.06 4.28 -12.69
CA ALA A 28 14.16 4.10 -11.76
C ALA A 28 14.23 5.33 -10.82
N ALA A 29 13.15 5.57 -10.07
CA ALA A 29 13.01 6.59 -9.04
C ALA A 29 13.19 5.95 -7.65
N ALA A 30 14.21 5.12 -7.51
CA ALA A 30 14.82 4.85 -6.20
C ALA A 30 15.81 5.97 -5.80
N ALA A 31 15.80 7.11 -6.49
CA ALA A 31 16.61 8.27 -6.20
C ALA A 31 15.77 9.36 -5.50
N THR A 32 16.09 9.58 -4.23
CA THR A 32 15.73 10.72 -3.37
C THR A 32 14.27 10.87 -2.91
N LEU A 33 13.59 9.79 -2.53
CA LEU A 33 12.52 9.97 -1.53
C LEU A 33 13.17 10.27 -0.18
N LYS A 34 12.80 11.38 0.47
CA LYS A 34 13.15 11.72 1.85
C LYS A 34 11.88 11.81 2.67
N VAL A 35 11.91 11.33 3.92
CA VAL A 35 10.80 11.58 4.85
C VAL A 35 10.93 13.03 5.30
N LYS A 36 9.85 13.79 5.19
CA LYS A 36 9.76 15.18 5.65
C LYS A 36 10.18 15.28 7.10
N ALA A 37 11.00 16.27 7.44
CA ALA A 37 11.49 16.47 8.80
C ALA A 37 10.37 16.69 9.83
N SER A 38 9.20 17.19 9.40
CA SER A 38 8.01 17.39 10.24
C SER A 38 7.22 16.12 10.54
N THR A 39 7.57 14.99 9.92
CA THR A 39 6.90 13.71 10.14
C THR A 39 7.20 13.22 11.55
N ASN A 40 6.16 13.15 12.39
CA ASN A 40 6.30 12.68 13.76
C ASN A 40 6.37 11.14 13.84
N ALA A 41 6.68 10.64 15.03
CA ALA A 41 6.82 9.21 15.28
C ALA A 41 5.51 8.43 15.04
N ALA A 42 4.36 8.99 15.44
CA ALA A 42 3.06 8.34 15.27
C ALA A 42 2.70 8.18 13.77
N ASP A 43 2.92 9.21 12.96
CA ASP A 43 2.74 9.17 11.50
C ASP A 43 3.70 8.18 10.86
N THR A 44 4.96 8.16 11.29
CA THR A 44 5.96 7.18 10.83
C THR A 44 5.51 5.75 11.13
N GLY A 45 5.03 5.50 12.35
CA GLY A 45 4.50 4.20 12.77
C GLY A 45 3.25 3.80 11.99
N ARG A 46 2.29 4.71 11.82
CA ARG A 46 1.10 4.48 10.97
C ARG A 46 1.51 4.10 9.57
N CYS A 47 2.41 4.86 8.96
CA CYS A 47 2.82 4.65 7.57
C CYS A 47 3.61 3.37 7.36
N THR A 48 4.47 3.02 8.33
CA THR A 48 5.17 1.73 8.35
C THR A 48 4.16 0.57 8.35
N THR A 49 3.17 0.62 9.24
CA THR A 49 2.18 -0.46 9.35
C THR A 49 1.21 -0.50 8.18
N ALA A 50 0.68 0.65 7.73
CA ALA A 50 -0.31 0.71 6.66
C ALA A 50 0.24 0.14 5.34
N THR A 51 1.43 0.58 4.94
CA THR A 51 2.11 0.11 3.72
C THR A 51 2.47 -1.37 3.80
N LEU A 52 2.97 -1.84 4.96
CA LEU A 52 3.29 -3.25 5.17
C LEU A 52 2.04 -4.14 5.16
N LEU A 53 0.96 -3.73 5.82
CA LEU A 53 -0.29 -4.48 5.84
C LEU A 53 -0.91 -4.51 4.45
N PHE A 54 -0.93 -3.38 3.73
CA PHE A 54 -1.47 -3.31 2.37
C PHE A 54 -0.73 -4.29 1.45
N ALA A 55 0.61 -4.23 1.44
CA ALA A 55 1.44 -5.15 0.66
C ALA A 55 1.21 -6.63 0.99
N LYS A 56 0.84 -6.96 2.24
CA LYS A 56 0.54 -8.33 2.66
C LYS A 56 -0.87 -8.78 2.29
N VAL A 57 -1.88 -7.91 2.40
CA VAL A 57 -3.27 -8.29 2.08
C VAL A 57 -3.48 -8.40 0.58
N SER A 58 -2.84 -7.56 -0.24
CA SER A 58 -2.88 -7.70 -1.70
C SER A 58 -2.37 -9.08 -2.16
N GLN A 59 -1.33 -9.61 -1.49
CA GLN A 59 -0.83 -10.96 -1.75
C GLN A 59 -1.81 -12.08 -1.42
N LYS A 60 -2.67 -11.88 -0.40
CA LYS A 60 -3.63 -12.92 0.03
C LYS A 60 -4.82 -13.05 -0.90
N GLU A 61 -5.20 -11.97 -1.60
CA GLU A 61 -6.29 -11.96 -2.59
C GLU A 61 -5.89 -12.62 -3.92
N GLY A 62 -4.69 -13.21 -4.01
CA GLY A 62 -4.19 -13.88 -5.22
C GLY A 62 -3.59 -12.93 -6.26
N GLU A 63 -3.54 -11.63 -5.96
CA GLU A 63 -2.76 -10.66 -6.72
C GLU A 63 -1.31 -10.63 -6.20
N PRO A 64 -0.30 -10.45 -7.07
CA PRO A 64 1.05 -10.21 -6.59
C PRO A 64 1.06 -8.96 -5.70
N ALA A 65 1.89 -8.96 -4.66
CA ALA A 65 2.14 -7.75 -3.86
C ALA A 65 2.50 -6.61 -4.81
N ASP A 66 1.88 -5.45 -4.65
CA ASP A 66 2.33 -4.26 -5.37
C ASP A 66 3.79 -3.99 -4.99
N PRO A 67 4.75 -4.12 -5.93
CA PRO A 67 6.17 -3.94 -5.63
C PRO A 67 6.47 -2.55 -5.08
N GLN A 68 5.73 -1.52 -5.51
CA GLN A 68 5.91 -0.15 -5.02
C GLN A 68 5.52 -0.03 -3.54
N MET A 69 4.48 -0.74 -3.12
CA MET A 69 4.03 -0.75 -1.72
C MET A 69 4.98 -1.52 -0.82
N VAL A 70 5.58 -2.61 -1.34
CA VAL A 70 6.64 -3.35 -0.62
C VAL A 70 7.89 -2.47 -0.45
N GLU A 71 8.32 -1.77 -1.50
CA GLU A 71 9.46 -0.84 -1.45
C GLU A 71 9.18 0.32 -0.49
N LEU A 72 7.98 0.91 -0.55
CA LEU A 72 7.57 1.99 0.34
C LEU A 72 7.55 1.55 1.81
N ALA A 73 7.06 0.34 2.10
CA ALA A 73 7.12 -0.23 3.43
C ALA A 73 8.56 -0.41 3.91
N GLY A 74 9.45 -0.92 3.05
CA GLY A 74 10.89 -1.04 3.32
C GLY A 74 11.52 0.32 3.64
N TYR A 75 11.18 1.35 2.85
CA TYR A 75 11.66 2.72 3.05
C TYR A 75 11.25 3.31 4.41
N TRP A 76 9.99 3.13 4.83
CA TRP A 76 9.52 3.56 6.15
C TRP A 76 10.21 2.82 7.30
N ILE A 77 10.41 1.51 7.15
CA ILE A 77 11.15 0.68 8.11
C ILE A 77 12.59 1.17 8.25
N ASP A 78 13.26 1.44 7.14
CA ASP A 78 14.65 1.89 7.17
C ASP A 78 14.77 3.31 7.74
N TYR A 79 13.83 4.21 7.44
CA TYR A 79 13.76 5.50 8.11
C TYR A 79 13.62 5.35 9.62
N LEU A 80 12.73 4.48 10.10
CA LEU A 80 12.52 4.24 11.53
C LEU A 80 13.81 3.76 12.23
N LYS A 81 14.58 2.88 11.59
CA LYS A 81 15.87 2.39 12.12
C LYS A 81 16.93 3.48 12.26
N THR A 82 16.83 4.58 11.50
CA THR A 82 17.78 5.71 11.62
C THR A 82 17.48 6.63 12.82
N LYS A 83 16.37 6.42 13.53
CA LYS A 83 15.93 7.29 14.63
C LYS A 83 16.40 6.78 15.98
N ASP A 84 16.38 7.67 16.97
CA ASP A 84 16.65 7.30 18.35
C ASP A 84 15.56 6.40 18.94
N GLU A 85 15.86 5.80 20.10
CA GLU A 85 14.98 4.85 20.78
C GLU A 85 13.66 5.48 21.24
N ALA A 86 13.67 6.76 21.63
CA ALA A 86 12.45 7.45 22.08
C ALA A 86 11.47 7.64 20.91
N PHE A 87 11.98 8.03 19.75
CA PHE A 87 11.20 8.12 18.52
C PHE A 87 10.68 6.74 18.10
N GLN A 88 11.54 5.72 18.11
CA GLN A 88 11.13 4.35 17.75
C GLN A 88 10.02 3.83 18.67
N SER A 89 10.13 4.07 19.98
CA SER A 89 9.11 3.69 20.96
C SER A 89 7.77 4.39 20.73
N ALA A 90 7.79 5.69 20.42
CA ALA A 90 6.57 6.43 20.08
C ALA A 90 5.97 5.96 18.74
N ALA A 91 6.80 5.54 17.78
CA ALA A 91 6.31 4.98 16.52
C ALA A 91 5.65 3.61 16.72
N LEU A 92 6.13 2.78 17.65
CA LEU A 92 5.51 1.50 17.98
C LEU A 92 4.05 1.65 18.45
N GLU A 93 3.73 2.71 19.20
CA GLU A 93 2.34 2.99 19.58
C GLU A 93 1.45 3.31 18.37
N GLY A 94 1.98 4.07 17.40
CA GLY A 94 1.33 4.32 16.12
C GLY A 94 1.15 3.03 15.30
N MET A 95 2.16 2.16 15.29
CA MET A 95 2.11 0.86 14.62
C MET A 95 1.06 -0.05 15.24
N LYS A 96 0.98 -0.10 16.58
CA LYS A 96 0.03 -0.91 17.34
C LYS A 96 -1.40 -0.45 17.08
N THR A 97 -1.67 0.85 17.22
CA THR A 97 -2.99 1.43 16.97
C THR A 97 -3.49 1.14 15.55
N THR A 98 -2.61 1.29 14.56
CA THR A 98 -2.93 1.01 13.15
C THR A 98 -3.20 -0.48 12.94
N THR A 99 -2.38 -1.36 13.54
CA THR A 99 -2.56 -2.82 13.42
C THR A 99 -3.88 -3.28 14.03
N GLU A 100 -4.20 -2.81 15.24
CA GLU A 100 -5.45 -3.15 15.93
C GLU A 100 -6.68 -2.66 15.16
N GLY A 101 -6.60 -1.44 14.61
CA GLY A 101 -7.67 -0.86 13.78
C GLY A 101 -7.97 -1.68 12.53
N TYR A 102 -6.93 -2.14 11.82
CA TYR A 102 -7.11 -2.89 10.57
C TYR A 102 -7.36 -4.37 10.76
N THR A 103 -6.77 -5.02 11.77
CA THR A 103 -6.96 -6.47 11.99
C THR A 103 -8.43 -6.78 12.28
N ALA A 104 -9.07 -6.03 13.17
CA ALA A 104 -10.48 -6.22 13.51
C ALA A 104 -11.44 -5.83 12.37
N ALA A 105 -11.02 -4.90 11.50
CA ALA A 105 -11.82 -4.45 10.36
C ALA A 105 -11.74 -5.43 9.19
N LEU A 106 -10.54 -5.95 8.89
CA LEU A 106 -10.30 -6.93 7.83
C LEU A 106 -11.09 -8.23 8.06
N ASP A 107 -11.28 -8.67 9.31
CA ASP A 107 -12.08 -9.86 9.62
C ASP A 107 -13.59 -9.66 9.39
N LYS A 108 -14.08 -8.41 9.47
CA LYS A 108 -15.51 -8.08 9.37
C LYS A 108 -15.92 -7.69 7.95
N ASP A 109 -15.10 -6.89 7.29
CA ASP A 109 -15.34 -6.38 5.94
C ASP A 109 -13.99 -6.22 5.20
N PRO A 110 -13.47 -7.31 4.61
CA PRO A 110 -12.17 -7.32 3.96
C PRO A 110 -12.07 -6.30 2.82
N ALA A 111 -13.07 -6.23 1.94
CA ALA A 111 -13.03 -5.41 0.74
C ALA A 111 -12.94 -3.91 1.07
N THR A 112 -13.82 -3.42 1.95
CA THR A 112 -13.79 -2.02 2.39
C THR A 112 -12.52 -1.70 3.16
N SER A 113 -12.05 -2.64 4.00
CA SER A 113 -10.85 -2.44 4.81
C SER A 113 -9.58 -2.41 3.97
N ILE A 114 -9.48 -3.24 2.93
CA ILE A 114 -8.36 -3.23 1.96
C ILE A 114 -8.35 -1.91 1.19
N ALA A 115 -9.49 -1.42 0.72
CA ALA A 115 -9.58 -0.12 0.03
C ALA A 115 -9.11 1.02 0.93
N LYS A 116 -9.62 1.09 2.17
CA LYS A 116 -9.22 2.10 3.16
C LYS A 116 -7.72 2.01 3.51
N LEU A 117 -7.21 0.80 3.64
CA LEU A 117 -5.80 0.55 3.92
C LEU A 117 -4.91 0.99 2.76
N GLY A 118 -5.37 0.81 1.52
CA GLY A 118 -4.72 1.34 0.32
C GLY A 118 -4.68 2.87 0.31
N ASP A 119 -5.81 3.53 0.64
CA ASP A 119 -5.87 4.99 0.75
C ASP A 119 -4.92 5.52 1.84
N ASP A 120 -4.85 4.86 2.99
CA ASP A 120 -3.93 5.22 4.07
C ASP A 120 -2.46 5.01 3.65
N ALA A 121 -2.16 3.91 2.96
CA ALA A 121 -0.81 3.63 2.44
C ALA A 121 -0.39 4.66 1.38
N LEU A 122 -1.28 5.05 0.47
CA LEU A 122 -1.04 6.12 -0.50
C LEU A 122 -0.93 7.49 0.18
N GLY A 123 -1.72 7.74 1.23
CA GLY A 123 -1.64 8.95 2.04
C GLY A 123 -0.27 9.15 2.69
N CYS A 124 0.51 8.08 2.88
CA CYS A 124 1.87 8.18 3.39
C CYS A 124 2.85 8.87 2.44
N LEU A 125 2.55 8.92 1.14
CA LEU A 125 3.33 9.70 0.18
C LEU A 125 3.32 11.20 0.51
N LEU A 126 2.31 11.69 1.25
CA LEU A 126 2.25 13.09 1.68
C LEU A 126 3.36 13.47 2.68
N PHE A 127 4.01 12.49 3.31
CA PHE A 127 5.13 12.69 4.22
C PHE A 127 6.48 12.56 3.53
N LEU A 128 6.51 12.36 2.22
CA LEU A 128 7.73 12.25 1.44
C LEU A 128 8.01 13.54 0.65
N GLU A 129 9.28 13.86 0.43
CA GLU A 129 9.79 14.99 -0.37
C GLU A 129 11.04 14.62 -1.18
#